data_AF-A0A933ZRN3-F1
#
_entry.id   AF-A0A933ZRN3-F1
#
_cell.length_a   1.000
_cell.length_b   1.000
_cell.length_c   1.000
_cell.angle_alpha   90.00
_cell.angle_beta   90.00
_cell.angle_gamma   90.00
#
_symmetry.space_group_name_H-M   'P 1'
#
loop_
_entity.id
_entity.type
_entity.pdbx_description
1 polymer ?
#
loop_
_entity_poly.entity_id
_entity_poly.type
_entity_poly.pdbx_seq_one_letter_code
_entity_poly.pdbx_strand_id
1 'polypeptide(L)' 'MNAINWFEIPTRKISEAKHFYEQILAKPLKDDSSVPGFRMALLPYTEPGVGGALVEFDQARPHGDGVRVY' A
#
# COMPACT_ATOMS: atom_id res chain seq x y z
N MET A 1 11.29 11.06 15.91
CA MET A 1 12.11 10.20 15.03
C MET A 1 11.30 8.93 14.85
N ASN A 2 10.64 8.75 13.70
CA ASN A 2 9.91 7.52 13.44
C ASN A 2 10.89 6.49 12.88
N ALA A 3 10.96 5.31 13.50
CA ALA A 3 11.83 4.22 13.06
C ALA A 3 11.36 3.55 11.75
N ILE A 4 10.14 3.90 11.30
CA ILE A 4 9.55 3.50 10.03
C ILE A 4 9.08 4.78 9.36
N ASN A 5 9.58 5.07 8.16
CA ASN A 5 9.15 6.23 7.39
C ASN A 5 8.08 5.84 6.35
N TRP A 6 8.15 4.61 5.84
CA TRP A 6 7.25 4.13 4.79
C TRP A 6 7.15 2.60 4.79
N PHE A 7 5.96 2.04 4.53
CA PHE A 7 5.80 0.61 4.32
C PHE A 7 4.95 0.29 3.09
N GLU A 8 5.28 -0.82 2.43
CA GLU A 8 4.62 -1.28 1.22
C GLU A 8 4.08 -2.69 1.42
N ILE A 9 2.79 -2.87 1.18
CA ILE A 9 2.11 -4.15 1.28
C ILE A 9 1.92 -4.69 -0.14
N PRO A 10 2.64 -5.75 -0.55
CA PRO A 10 2.44 -6.36 -1.86
C PRO A 10 1.10 -7.09 -1.92
N THR A 11 0.35 -6.82 -2.97
CA THR A 11 -0.99 -7.37 -3.22
C THR A 11 -1.05 -7.95 -4.64
N ARG A 12 -1.80 -9.06 -4.80
CA ARG A 12 -2.07 -9.65 -6.12
C ARG A 12 -3.15 -8.91 -6.90
N LYS A 13 -4.06 -8.26 -6.16
CA LYS A 13 -5.24 -7.58 -6.66
C LYS A 13 -5.48 -6.33 -5.84
N ILE A 14 -4.97 -5.21 -6.31
CA ILE A 14 -5.00 -3.95 -5.56
C ILE A 14 -6.41 -3.45 -5.33
N SER A 15 -7.35 -3.69 -6.26
CA SER A 15 -8.75 -3.28 -6.10
C SER A 15 -9.45 -4.00 -4.96
N GLU A 16 -9.19 -5.30 -4.79
CA GLU A 16 -9.77 -6.09 -3.69
C GLU A 16 -9.14 -5.70 -2.35
N ALA A 17 -7.80 -5.57 -2.33
CA ALA A 17 -7.07 -5.15 -1.14
C ALA A 17 -7.49 -3.73 -0.72
N LYS A 18 -7.59 -2.81 -1.67
CA LYS A 18 -8.08 -1.45 -1.43
C LYS A 18 -9.44 -1.47 -0.76
N HIS A 19 -10.41 -2.17 -1.35
CA HIS A 19 -11.76 -2.25 -0.78
C HIS A 19 -11.74 -2.76 0.67
N PHE A 20 -10.96 -3.81 0.93
CA PHE A 20 -10.78 -4.36 2.28
C PHE A 20 -10.20 -3.33 3.27
N TYR A 21 -9.11 -2.64 2.90
CA TYR A 21 -8.48 -1.64 3.77
C TYR A 21 -9.35 -0.38 3.93
N GLU A 22 -10.09 0.04 2.91
CA GLU A 22 -11.04 1.16 3.01
C GLU A 22 -12.16 0.85 4.00
N GLN A 23 -12.68 -0.38 3.99
CA GLN A 23 -13.68 -0.83 4.96
C GLN A 23 -13.11 -0.86 6.39
N ILE A 24 -11.89 -1.38 6.57
CA ILE A 24 -11.27 -1.47 7.90
C ILE A 24 -10.90 -0.10 8.46
N LEU A 25 -10.35 0.78 7.62
CA LEU A 25 -9.87 2.09 8.03
C LEU A 25 -10.97 3.15 8.01
N ALA A 26 -12.16 2.82 7.51
CA ALA A 26 -13.29 3.72 7.29
C ALA A 26 -12.88 5.01 6.57
N LYS A 27 -11.91 4.91 5.66
CA LYS A 27 -11.29 6.03 4.94
C LYS A 27 -10.95 5.59 3.52
N PRO A 28 -11.13 6.47 2.51
CA PRO A 28 -10.74 6.15 1.15
C PRO A 28 -9.22 6.06 1.03
N LEU A 29 -8.76 5.10 0.22
CA LEU A 29 -7.37 4.98 -0.18
C LEU A 29 -7.18 5.71 -1.51
N LYS A 30 -6.03 6.39 -1.66
CA LYS A 30 -5.74 7.16 -2.87
C LYS A 30 -5.04 6.26 -3.89
N ASP A 31 -5.64 6.07 -5.05
CA ASP A 31 -5.00 5.33 -6.13
C ASP A 31 -3.89 6.15 -6.77
N ASP A 32 -2.79 5.48 -7.06
CA ASP A 32 -1.70 5.97 -7.87
C ASP A 32 -1.36 4.91 -8.92
N SER A 33 -1.64 5.25 -10.18
CA SER A 33 -1.30 4.46 -11.36
C SER A 33 -0.40 5.26 -12.31
N SER A 34 0.40 6.18 -11.76
CA SER A 34 1.31 7.04 -12.54
C SER A 34 2.36 6.25 -13.32
N VAL A 35 2.69 5.03 -12.88
CA VAL A 35 3.66 4.14 -13.51
C VAL A 35 2.94 2.98 -14.22
N PRO A 36 3.07 2.84 -15.55
CA PRO A 36 2.50 1.71 -16.28
C PRO A 36 3.04 0.38 -15.76
N GLY A 37 2.14 -0.54 -15.40
CA GLY A 37 2.51 -1.86 -14.85
C GLY A 37 2.81 -1.87 -13.34
N PHE A 38 2.68 -0.73 -12.67
CA PHE A 38 2.78 -0.62 -11.21
C PHE A 38 1.57 0.14 -10.67
N ARG A 39 0.70 -0.56 -9.94
CA ARG A 39 -0.46 0.05 -9.28
C ARG A 39 -0.17 0.19 -7.81
N MET A 40 -0.54 1.34 -7.25
CA MET A 40 -0.36 1.64 -5.84
C MET A 40 -1.62 2.28 -5.26
N ALA A 41 -1.89 2.01 -3.99
CA ALA A 41 -2.99 2.64 -3.26
C ALA A 41 -2.46 3.12 -1.90
N LEU A 42 -2.38 4.43 -1.74
CA LEU A 42 -1.83 5.06 -0.53
C LEU A 42 -2.82 4.91 0.62
N LEU A 43 -2.30 4.41 1.74
CA LEU A 43 -3.02 4.35 3.01
C LEU A 43 -3.13 5.76 3.60
N PRO A 44 -4.24 6.06 4.31
CA PRO A 44 -4.41 7.35 4.95
C PRO A 44 -3.38 7.54 6.06
N TYR A 45 -2.56 8.58 5.94
CA TYR A 45 -1.60 8.99 6.97
C TYR A 45 -1.78 10.49 7.28
N THR A 46 -1.34 10.91 8.46
CA THR A 46 -1.33 12.32 8.88
C THR A 46 0.06 12.64 9.36
N GLU A 47 0.73 13.62 8.74
CA GLU A 47 2.07 14.02 9.15
C GLU A 47 2.09 14.47 10.62
N PRO A 48 3.12 14.11 11.40
CA PRO A 48 4.37 13.43 11.01
C PRO A 48 4.29 11.89 11.03
N GLY A 49 3.09 11.29 10.97
CA GLY A 49 2.88 9.84 11.03
C GLY A 49 3.46 9.06 9.84
N VAL A 50 3.63 7.76 10.06
CA VAL A 50 4.18 6.82 9.07
C VAL A 50 3.21 6.62 7.91
N GLY A 51 3.70 6.83 6.69
CA GLY A 51 2.95 6.55 5.46
C GLY A 51 3.07 5.09 5.04
N GLY A 52 2.17 4.66 4.15
CA GLY A 52 2.32 3.36 3.52
C GLY A 52 1.38 3.20 2.34
N ALA A 53 1.61 2.16 1.54
CA ALA A 53 0.78 1.88 0.39
C ALA A 53 0.62 0.39 0.11
N LEU A 54 -0.52 0.04 -0.47
CA LEU A 54 -0.70 -1.24 -1.14
C LEU A 54 -0.06 -1.15 -2.50
N VAL A 55 0.70 -2.15 -2.93
CA VAL A 55 1.36 -2.17 -4.25
C VAL A 55 0.99 -3.44 -5.00
N GLU A 56 0.83 -3.34 -6.31
CA GLU A 56 0.61 -4.45 -7.23
C GLU A 56 1.49 -4.23 -8.47
N PHE A 57 2.33 -5.21 -8.75
CA PHE A 57 3.21 -5.25 -9.91
C PHE A 57 3.39 -6.71 -10.35
N ASP A 58 3.84 -6.93 -11.59
CA ASP A 58 3.86 -8.27 -12.20
C ASP A 58 4.72 -9.30 -11.44
N GLN A 59 5.67 -8.83 -10.65
CA GLN A 59 6.52 -9.65 -9.76
C GLN A 59 6.07 -9.64 -8.28
N ALA A 60 4.98 -8.96 -7.93
CA ALA A 60 4.47 -8.89 -6.57
C ALA A 60 3.91 -10.25 -6.15
N ARG A 61 4.68 -11.01 -5.37
CA ARG A 61 4.22 -12.26 -4.74
C ARG A 61 3.77 -11.98 -3.31
N PRO A 62 2.45 -11.87 -3.03
CA PRO A 62 1.98 -12.00 -1.66
C PRO A 62 2.31 -13.43 -1.21
N HIS A 63 3.14 -13.50 -0.16
CA HIS A 63 3.88 -14.65 0.37
C HIS A 63 5.19 -15.02 -0.34
N GLY A 64 6.28 -14.73 0.39
CA GLY A 64 7.70 -14.90 0.05
C GLY A 64 8.54 -13.86 0.80
N ASP A 65 8.28 -12.57 0.51
CA ASP A 65 9.15 -11.44 0.91
C ASP A 65 8.56 -10.49 1.97
N GLY A 66 7.38 -10.80 2.53
CA GLY A 66 6.78 -10.01 3.61
C GLY A 66 6.39 -8.58 3.21
N VAL A 67 6.19 -7.72 4.21
CA VAL A 67 5.97 -6.28 4.04
C VAL A 67 7.34 -5.60 3.93
N ARG A 68 7.53 -4.76 2.92
CA ARG A 68 8.78 -3.98 2.79
C ARG A 68 8.65 -2.72 3.65
N VAL A 69 9.56 -2.55 4.59
CA VAL A 69 9.55 -1.45 5.57
C VAL A 69 10.87 -0.67 5.42
N TYR A 70 10.76 0.65 5.29
CA TYR A 70 11.88 1.58 5.11
C TYR A 70 11.98 2.62 6.23
#